data_AF-A0A8E2AQV5-F1
#
_entry.id   AF-A0A8E2AQV5-F1
#
_cell.length_a   1.000
_cell.length_b   1.000
_cell.length_c   1.000
_cell.angle_alpha   90.00
_cell.angle_beta   90.00
_cell.angle_gamma   90.00
#
_symmetry.space_group_name_H-M   'P 1'
#
loop_
_entity.id
_entity.type
_entity.pdbx_description
1 polymer ?
#
loop_
_entity_poly.entity_id
_entity_poly.type
_entity_poly.pdbx_seq_one_letter_code
_entity_poly.pdbx_strand_id
1 'polypeptide(L)'
;MHECDADVLTFCATSDHLARCQDFSSLLPLKPTIVKAYTPADAGSELRTLLLKRRGEETAKKFGHTLFVKYGGHLLLQEITLQRIIDCAQAGRLETRDRLQKEISWESNWLDKFGESLLEVVHTIFPLHDLP
;
A
#
# COMPACT_ATOMS: atom_id res chain seq x y z
N MET A 1 -46.23 4.58 -3.08
CA MET A 1 -46.43 3.16 -2.70
C MET A 1 -46.27 2.34 -3.97
N HIS A 2 -45.12 1.70 -4.10
CA HIS A 2 -44.87 0.68 -5.13
C HIS A 2 -44.21 -0.47 -4.38
N GLU A 3 -44.99 -1.53 -4.22
CA GLU A 3 -44.53 -2.86 -3.84
C GLU A 3 -43.67 -3.41 -4.98
N CYS A 4 -42.45 -3.82 -4.67
CA CYS A 4 -41.65 -4.71 -5.51
C CYS A 4 -41.40 -5.97 -4.69
N ASP A 5 -42.36 -6.89 -4.77
CA ASP A 5 -42.14 -8.31 -4.57
C ASP A 5 -41.44 -8.88 -5.81
N ALA A 6 -40.33 -9.58 -5.59
CA ALA A 6 -39.96 -10.77 -6.36
C ALA A 6 -38.78 -11.46 -5.67
N ASP A 7 -39.12 -12.54 -4.99
CA ASP A 7 -38.27 -13.70 -4.73
C ASP A 7 -37.35 -14.05 -5.91
N VAL A 8 -36.20 -14.61 -5.55
CA VAL A 8 -35.52 -15.77 -6.14
C VAL A 8 -34.03 -15.55 -5.97
N LEU A 9 -33.46 -16.09 -4.90
CA LEU A 9 -32.18 -16.82 -4.96
C LEU A 9 -32.15 -17.82 -3.80
N THR A 10 -32.91 -18.90 -3.97
CA THR A 10 -32.70 -20.15 -3.25
C THR A 10 -31.30 -20.67 -3.61
N PHE A 11 -30.32 -20.37 -2.77
CA PHE A 11 -28.98 -20.92 -2.88
C PHE A 11 -29.04 -22.36 -2.34
N CYS A 12 -29.22 -23.32 -3.24
CA CYS A 12 -29.07 -24.74 -2.91
C CYS A 12 -27.64 -25.00 -2.45
N ALA A 13 -27.44 -25.08 -1.13
CA ALA A 13 -26.26 -25.67 -0.53
C ALA A 13 -26.30 -27.19 -0.79
N THR A 14 -25.66 -27.63 -1.86
CA THR A 14 -25.34 -29.06 -2.03
C THR A 14 -24.19 -29.41 -1.10
N SER A 15 -24.59 -29.95 0.05
CA SER A 15 -23.76 -30.58 1.05
C SER A 15 -23.25 -31.93 0.53
N ASP A 16 -22.17 -31.94 -0.26
CA ASP A 16 -21.43 -33.19 -0.60
C ASP A 16 -20.01 -32.92 -1.13
N HIS A 17 -19.16 -32.27 -0.32
CA HIS A 17 -17.70 -32.20 -0.64
C HIS A 17 -16.78 -32.38 0.57
N LEU A 18 -17.24 -33.08 1.62
CA LEU A 18 -16.41 -33.51 2.75
C LEU A 18 -15.75 -34.87 2.48
N ALA A 19 -14.82 -34.96 1.52
CA ALA A 19 -13.94 -36.15 1.42
C ALA A 19 -12.73 -35.95 0.49
N ARG A 20 -11.87 -34.95 0.73
CA ARG A 20 -10.50 -35.00 0.20
C ARG A 20 -9.51 -34.14 0.97
N CYS A 21 -9.36 -34.39 2.26
CA CYS A 21 -8.12 -34.06 2.96
C CYS A 21 -7.08 -35.12 2.58
N GLN A 22 -6.49 -34.99 1.39
CA GLN A 22 -5.33 -35.79 1.01
C GLN A 22 -4.08 -35.18 1.65
N ASP A 23 -3.39 -36.04 2.40
CA ASP A 23 -2.03 -35.96 2.92
C ASP A 23 -1.18 -34.76 2.49
N PHE A 24 -1.08 -33.77 3.38
CA PHE A 24 -0.01 -32.76 3.37
C PHE A 24 1.33 -33.29 3.95
N SER A 25 1.47 -34.61 4.13
CA SER A 25 2.67 -35.26 4.68
C SER A 25 3.92 -35.19 3.78
N SER A 26 3.82 -34.57 2.60
CA SER A 26 4.95 -34.40 1.66
C SER A 26 5.39 -32.94 1.49
N LEU A 27 5.05 -32.05 2.45
CA LEU A 27 5.55 -30.68 2.45
C LEU A 27 7.08 -30.68 2.60
N LEU A 28 7.75 -30.23 1.54
CA LEU A 28 9.18 -29.90 1.53
C LEU A 28 9.54 -29.07 2.78
N PRO A 29 10.77 -29.21 3.32
CA PRO A 29 11.20 -28.42 4.47
C PRO A 29 11.01 -26.93 4.15
N LEU A 30 10.00 -26.33 4.77
CA LEU A 30 9.72 -24.91 4.66
C LEU A 30 10.96 -24.17 5.15
N LYS A 31 11.63 -23.47 4.23
CA LYS A 31 12.70 -22.56 4.62
C LYS A 31 12.13 -21.59 5.66
N PRO A 32 12.73 -21.49 6.85
CA PRO A 32 12.28 -20.52 7.84
C PRO A 32 12.37 -19.14 7.21
N THR A 33 11.22 -18.52 7.00
CA THR A 33 11.17 -17.11 6.60
C THR A 33 11.57 -16.31 7.83
N ILE A 34 12.69 -15.59 7.72
CA ILE A 34 13.08 -14.61 8.73
C ILE A 34 12.04 -13.49 8.64
N VAL A 35 10.99 -13.61 9.45
CA VAL A 35 10.03 -12.53 9.64
C VAL A 35 10.75 -11.48 10.47
N LYS A 36 11.06 -10.33 9.88
CA LYS A 36 11.60 -9.18 10.62
C LYS A 36 10.67 -8.89 11.80
N ALA A 37 11.26 -8.71 12.98
CA ALA A 37 10.51 -8.32 14.17
C ALA A 37 9.74 -7.03 13.87
N TYR A 38 8.44 -7.05 14.13
CA TYR A 38 7.55 -5.91 13.94
C TYR A 38 8.09 -4.71 14.73
N THR A 39 8.55 -3.69 14.02
CA THR A 39 8.90 -2.39 14.61
C THR A 39 7.62 -1.65 15.03
N PRO A 40 7.64 -0.94 16.17
CA PRO A 40 6.45 -0.37 16.80
C PRO A 40 5.67 0.52 15.85
N ALA A 41 4.35 0.55 16.05
CA ALA A 41 3.35 1.26 15.24
C ALA A 41 3.68 2.76 14.98
N ASP A 42 4.58 3.34 15.77
CA ASP A 42 4.96 4.74 15.75
C ASP A 42 5.66 5.15 14.45
N ALA A 43 6.64 4.37 13.95
CA ALA A 43 7.39 4.74 12.74
C ALA A 43 6.50 4.76 11.48
N GLY A 44 5.56 3.82 11.39
CA GLY A 44 4.59 3.80 10.29
C GLY A 44 3.61 4.97 10.35
N SER A 45 3.15 5.32 11.55
CA SER A 45 2.27 6.47 11.79
C SER A 45 2.96 7.81 11.50
N GLU A 46 4.23 7.92 11.90
CA GLU A 46 5.06 9.10 11.63
C GLU A 46 5.30 9.26 10.13
N LEU A 47 5.71 8.19 9.44
CA LEU A 47 5.87 8.20 7.98
C LEU A 47 4.56 8.60 7.29
N ARG A 48 3.42 8.04 7.73
CA ARG A 48 2.10 8.41 7.20
C ARG A 48 1.84 9.91 7.34
N THR A 49 2.13 10.46 8.50
CA THR A 49 1.93 11.90 8.80
C THR A 49 2.80 12.77 7.88
N LEU A 50 4.07 12.42 7.70
CA LEU A 50 5.00 13.14 6.81
C LEU A 50 4.57 13.05 5.35
N LEU A 51 4.19 11.88 4.87
CA LEU A 51 3.71 11.67 3.50
C LEU A 51 2.41 12.45 3.22
N LEU A 52 1.48 12.46 4.18
CA LEU A 52 0.23 13.23 4.06
C LEU A 52 0.50 14.74 3.99
N LYS A 53 1.40 15.24 4.85
CA LYS A 53 1.81 16.64 4.83
C LYS A 53 2.45 17.01 3.49
N ARG A 54 3.44 16.24 3.04
CA ARG A 54 4.13 16.47 1.77
C ARG A 54 3.19 16.38 0.58
N ARG A 55 2.26 15.42 0.57
CA ARG A 55 1.20 15.30 -0.43
C ARG A 55 0.37 16.57 -0.51
N GLY A 56 -0.01 17.16 0.62
CA GLY A 56 -0.77 18.41 0.66
C GLY A 56 0.01 19.59 0.08
N GLU A 57 1.26 19.75 0.49
CA GLU A 57 2.16 20.82 0.01
C GLU A 57 2.37 20.74 -1.50
N GLU A 58 2.71 19.57 -2.04
CA GLU A 58 2.95 19.38 -3.48
C GLU A 58 1.66 19.52 -4.30
N THR A 59 0.52 19.09 -3.76
CA THR A 59 -0.77 19.26 -4.43
C THR A 59 -1.15 20.74 -4.53
N ALA A 60 -1.02 21.48 -3.43
CA ALA A 60 -1.28 22.92 -3.41
C ALA A 60 -0.35 23.67 -4.36
N LYS A 61 0.93 23.28 -4.41
CA LYS A 61 1.93 23.87 -5.32
C LYS A 61 1.64 23.57 -6.80
N LYS A 62 1.25 22.35 -7.14
CA LYS A 62 1.07 21.93 -8.55
C LYS A 62 -0.28 22.29 -9.14
N PHE A 63 -1.36 22.17 -8.37
CA PHE A 63 -2.73 22.35 -8.86
C PHE A 63 -3.36 23.67 -8.38
N GLY A 64 -2.68 24.40 -7.49
CA GLY A 64 -3.21 25.61 -6.88
C GLY A 64 -4.19 25.33 -5.73
N HIS A 65 -4.44 26.37 -4.94
CA HIS A 65 -5.24 26.26 -3.72
C HIS A 65 -6.69 25.85 -3.99
N THR A 66 -7.30 26.33 -5.08
CA THR A 66 -8.69 26.02 -5.43
C THR A 66 -8.93 24.53 -5.65
N LEU A 67 -8.05 23.87 -6.41
CA LEU A 67 -8.16 22.42 -6.67
C LEU A 67 -7.82 21.61 -5.41
N PHE A 68 -6.85 22.08 -4.61
CA PHE A 68 -6.53 21.46 -3.33
C PHE A 68 -7.70 21.48 -2.35
N VAL A 69 -8.43 22.60 -2.22
CA VAL A 69 -9.60 22.68 -1.33
C VAL A 69 -10.72 21.74 -1.79
N LYS A 70 -10.89 21.57 -3.10
CA LYS A 70 -11.97 20.74 -3.66
C LYS A 70 -11.69 19.25 -3.63
N TYR A 71 -10.45 18.84 -3.91
CA TYR A 71 -10.09 17.43 -4.10
C TYR A 71 -9.06 16.90 -3.08
N GLY A 72 -8.49 17.79 -2.26
CA GLY A 72 -7.42 17.45 -1.33
C GLY A 72 -6.17 16.93 -2.05
N GLY A 73 -5.33 16.22 -1.28
CA GLY A 73 -4.10 15.60 -1.80
C GLY A 73 -4.31 14.40 -2.72
N HIS A 74 -5.55 13.94 -2.90
CA HIS A 74 -5.87 12.74 -3.69
C HIS A 74 -5.58 12.92 -5.20
N LEU A 75 -5.48 14.16 -5.69
CA LEU A 75 -5.09 14.46 -7.07
C LEU A 75 -3.66 14.06 -7.39
N LEU A 76 -2.78 14.06 -6.39
CA LEU A 76 -1.37 13.74 -6.56
C LEU A 76 -1.07 12.29 -6.20
N LEU A 77 -1.59 11.82 -5.06
CA LEU A 77 -1.33 10.49 -4.54
C LEU A 77 -2.55 9.92 -3.81
N GLN A 78 -3.08 8.81 -4.29
CA GLN A 78 -4.22 8.15 -3.67
C GLN A 78 -3.84 7.56 -2.30
N GLU A 79 -4.83 7.43 -1.41
CA GLU A 79 -4.64 6.86 -0.07
C GLU A 79 -4.09 5.43 -0.14
N ILE A 80 -4.56 4.63 -1.11
CA ILE A 80 -4.13 3.24 -1.32
C ILE A 80 -2.64 3.18 -1.65
N THR A 81 -2.18 4.10 -2.49
CA THR A 81 -0.78 4.18 -2.92
C THR A 81 0.10 4.62 -1.76
N LEU A 82 -0.38 5.55 -0.95
CA LEU A 82 0.30 5.99 0.27
C LEU A 82 0.45 4.83 1.26
N GLN A 83 -0.60 4.04 1.48
CA GLN A 83 -0.51 2.85 2.34
C GLN A 83 0.50 1.84 1.77
N ARG A 84 0.49 1.60 0.46
CA ARG A 84 1.44 0.71 -0.20
C ARG A 84 2.89 1.16 0.00
N ILE A 85 3.15 2.47 -0.04
CA ILE A 85 4.48 3.05 0.25
C ILE A 85 4.90 2.73 1.69
N ILE A 86 4.01 2.92 2.67
CA ILE A 86 4.30 2.63 4.08
C ILE A 86 4.63 1.14 4.26
N ASP A 87 3.80 0.24 3.73
CA ASP A 87 4.02 -1.20 3.83
C ASP A 87 5.37 -1.61 3.20
N CYS A 88 5.71 -1.02 2.05
CA CYS A 88 6.98 -1.30 1.38
C CYS A 88 8.18 -0.68 2.10
N ALA A 89 8.03 0.49 2.71
CA ALA A 89 9.05 1.12 3.55
C ALA A 89 9.36 0.28 4.79
N GLN A 90 8.32 -0.17 5.49
CA GLN A 90 8.44 -1.07 6.65
C GLN A 90 9.12 -2.40 6.28
N ALA A 91 8.84 -2.92 5.09
CA ALA A 91 9.52 -4.10 4.56
C ALA A 91 10.98 -3.84 4.15
N GLY A 92 11.41 -2.58 4.05
CA GLY A 92 12.72 -2.18 3.56
C GLY A 92 12.90 -2.39 2.06
N ARG A 93 11.83 -2.29 1.26
CA ARG A 93 11.85 -2.54 -0.19
C ARG A 93 12.04 -1.27 -1.03
N LEU A 94 11.93 -0.09 -0.43
CA LEU A 94 11.98 1.21 -1.11
C LEU A 94 13.39 1.83 -1.06
N GLU A 95 14.36 1.12 -1.61
CA GLU A 95 15.76 1.56 -1.63
C GLU A 95 16.04 2.56 -2.75
N THR A 96 15.45 2.32 -3.91
CA THR A 96 15.73 3.06 -5.13
C THR A 96 14.44 3.47 -5.81
N ARG A 97 14.55 4.47 -6.67
CA ARG A 97 13.45 4.96 -7.49
C ARG A 97 12.82 3.87 -8.36
N ASP A 98 13.63 2.95 -8.89
CA ASP A 98 13.14 1.80 -9.67
C ASP A 98 12.31 0.83 -8.83
N ARG A 99 12.71 0.61 -7.57
CA ARG A 99 11.93 -0.21 -6.64
C ARG A 99 10.61 0.46 -6.30
N LEU A 100 10.63 1.76 -6.04
CA LEU A 100 9.43 2.55 -5.83
C LEU A 100 8.48 2.38 -7.04
N GLN A 101 8.95 2.62 -8.26
CA GLN A 101 8.14 2.47 -9.48
C GLN A 101 7.42 1.13 -9.57
N LYS A 102 8.13 0.04 -9.26
CA LYS A 102 7.60 -1.32 -9.31
C LYS A 102 6.49 -1.57 -8.28
N GLU A 103 6.53 -0.90 -7.13
CA GLU A 103 5.55 -1.12 -6.06
C GLU A 103 4.28 -0.25 -6.19
N ILE A 104 4.40 0.96 -6.74
CA ILE A 104 3.29 1.94 -6.71
C ILE A 104 2.57 2.13 -8.06
N SER A 105 3.00 1.45 -9.13
CA SER A 105 2.41 1.52 -10.48
C SER A 105 2.12 2.96 -10.95
N TRP A 106 2.97 3.91 -10.56
CA TRP A 106 2.79 5.32 -10.87
C TRP A 106 3.25 5.60 -12.30
N GLU A 107 2.57 6.51 -12.99
CA GLU A 107 3.05 6.97 -14.30
C GLU A 107 4.45 7.61 -14.16
N SER A 108 5.31 7.37 -15.16
CA SER A 108 6.72 7.79 -15.12
C SER A 108 6.90 9.30 -14.92
N ASN A 109 6.03 10.12 -15.51
CA ASN A 109 6.01 11.59 -15.39
C ASN A 109 5.88 12.09 -13.93
N TRP A 110 5.15 11.37 -13.09
CA TRP A 110 4.98 11.69 -11.67
C TRP A 110 6.16 11.18 -10.87
N LEU A 111 6.62 9.97 -11.18
CA LEU A 111 7.81 9.41 -10.56
C LEU A 111 9.05 10.28 -10.79
N ASP A 112 9.25 10.81 -11.99
CA ASP A 112 10.35 11.74 -12.31
C ASP A 112 10.31 13.01 -11.45
N LYS A 113 9.12 13.49 -11.11
CA LYS A 113 8.94 14.77 -10.41
C LYS A 113 8.96 14.63 -8.89
N PHE A 114 8.43 13.52 -8.37
CA PHE A 114 8.17 13.36 -6.94
C PHE A 114 8.89 12.16 -6.33
N GLY A 115 9.39 11.22 -7.14
CA GLY A 115 9.98 9.97 -6.67
C GLY A 115 11.12 10.17 -5.70
N GLU A 116 12.10 11.03 -6.05
CA GLU A 116 13.25 11.34 -5.17
C GLU A 116 12.80 11.98 -3.87
N SER A 117 11.97 13.03 -3.93
CA SER A 117 11.47 13.72 -2.72
C SER A 117 10.65 12.80 -1.79
N LEU A 118 10.02 11.78 -2.36
CA LEU A 118 9.24 10.81 -1.60
C LEU A 118 10.15 9.76 -0.95
N LEU A 119 11.20 9.32 -1.65
CA LEU A 119 12.24 8.46 -1.08
C LEU A 119 13.00 9.16 0.05
N GLU A 120 13.33 10.44 -0.10
CA GLU A 120 13.94 11.24 0.97
C GLU A 120 13.14 11.15 2.28
N VAL A 121 11.82 11.37 2.22
CA VAL A 121 10.90 11.26 3.38
C VAL A 121 10.83 9.83 3.93
N VAL A 122 10.87 8.82 3.06
CA VAL A 122 10.91 7.43 3.50
C VAL A 122 12.22 7.15 4.25
N HIS A 123 13.36 7.58 3.70
CA HIS A 123 14.69 7.33 4.26
C HIS A 123 14.97 8.14 5.52
N THR A 124 14.23 9.23 5.80
CA THR A 124 14.32 9.91 7.10
C THR A 124 13.79 9.07 8.25
N ILE A 125 12.82 8.18 8.00
CA ILE A 125 12.22 7.30 9.01
C ILE A 125 12.79 5.89 8.96
N PHE A 126 13.01 5.37 7.74
CA PHE A 126 13.55 4.05 7.46
C PHE A 126 14.89 4.21 6.72
N PRO A 127 15.97 4.56 7.43
CA PRO A 127 17.27 4.74 6.80
C PRO A 127 17.75 3.43 6.15
N LEU A 128 18.45 3.57 5.03
CA LEU A 128 19.13 2.47 4.37
C LEU A 128 20.30 2.05 5.24
N HIS A 129 20.07 1.11 6.15
CA HIS A 129 21.17 0.39 6.76
C HIS A 129 21.78 -0.50 5.68
N ASP A 130 23.09 -0.38 5.46
CA ASP A 130 23.84 -1.32 4.64
C ASP A 130 23.49 -2.74 5.11
N LEU A 131 22.64 -3.42 4.35
CA LEU A 131 22.37 -4.83 4.55
C LEU A 131 23.69 -5.54 4.25
N PRO A 132 24.28 -6.25 5.24
CA PRO A 132 25.57 -6.91 5.05
C PRO A 132 25.52 -8.00 3.98
#